data_AF-A0A953M1M9-F1
#
_entry.id   AF-A0A953M1M9-F1
#
_cell.length_a   1.000
_cell.length_b   1.000
_cell.length_c   1.000
_cell.angle_alpha   90.00
_cell.angle_beta   90.00
_cell.angle_gamma   90.00
#
_symmetry.space_group_name_H-M   'P 1'
#
loop_
_entity.id
_entity.type
_entity.pdbx_description
1 polymer ?
#
loop_
_entity_poly.entity_id
_entity_poly.type
_entity_poly.pdbx_seq_one_letter_code
_entity_poly.pdbx_strand_id
1 'polypeptide(L)'
;MGELVPFKRAAEKKMGPEDDFTKILKDVVEIRRESPGAEVNGIFQMNGSFEDLLKAKIGSFIIENKLITADLFRCSLYVSHLLGETLSKRFDSYYAVDYLIRGYEEGPAVLQQGADLCCVFCILFEERATWRMMKQGDYVRMGIQLYSLYYSRTKRVIGWCMSRNFESIISIAKKCIEDMEKGE
;
A
#
# COMPACT_ATOMS: atom_id res chain seq x y z
N MET A 1 28.12 26.13 -13.27
CA MET A 1 27.79 26.11 -11.83
C MET A 1 26.45 25.41 -11.71
N GLY A 2 26.40 24.21 -11.13
CA GLY A 2 25.15 23.51 -10.89
C GLY A 2 24.51 24.01 -9.60
N GLU A 3 23.24 24.41 -9.65
CA GLU A 3 22.48 24.78 -8.46
C GLU A 3 22.18 23.53 -7.61
N LEU A 4 22.57 23.57 -6.35
CA LEU A 4 22.17 22.57 -5.34
C LEU A 4 20.73 22.87 -4.92
N VAL A 5 19.79 22.09 -5.44
CA VAL A 5 18.37 22.17 -5.05
C VAL A 5 18.16 21.30 -3.80
N PRO A 6 17.78 21.89 -2.65
CA PRO A 6 17.59 21.13 -1.42
C PRO A 6 16.28 20.33 -1.49
N PHE A 7 16.36 19.03 -1.19
CA PHE A 7 15.17 18.21 -0.93
C PHE A 7 14.44 18.78 0.30
N LYS A 8 13.28 19.40 0.08
CA LYS A 8 12.40 19.84 1.17
C LYS A 8 11.87 18.59 1.89
N ARG A 9 12.35 18.34 3.10
CA ARG A 9 11.71 17.42 4.05
C ARG A 9 10.34 17.98 4.41
N ALA A 10 9.28 17.41 3.84
CA ALA A 10 7.92 17.67 4.31
C ALA A 10 7.79 17.12 5.74
N ALA A 11 7.29 17.97 6.64
CA ALA A 11 7.03 17.57 8.02
C ALA A 11 6.03 16.41 8.04
N GLU A 12 6.41 15.30 8.67
CA GLU A 12 5.55 14.13 8.89
C GLU A 12 4.32 14.52 9.70
N LYS A 13 3.19 14.73 9.01
CA LYS A 13 1.89 14.81 9.65
C LYS A 13 1.35 13.39 9.77
N LYS A 14 1.50 12.78 10.95
CA LYS A 14 0.83 11.51 11.29
C LYS A 14 -0.68 11.71 11.24
N MET A 15 -1.28 11.51 10.07
CA MET A 15 -2.73 11.50 9.89
C MET A 15 -3.24 10.09 10.18
N GLY A 16 -4.16 9.99 11.15
CA GLY A 16 -4.85 8.75 11.46
C GLY A 16 -5.82 8.35 10.33
N PRO A 17 -6.17 7.06 10.21
CA PRO A 17 -6.93 6.52 9.07
C PRO A 17 -8.43 6.85 9.05
N GLU A 18 -8.94 7.67 9.97
CA GLU A 18 -10.38 7.83 10.19
C GLU A 18 -11.00 9.07 9.54
N ASP A 19 -10.21 10.06 9.08
CA ASP A 19 -10.79 11.35 8.68
C ASP A 19 -10.95 11.54 7.17
N ASP A 20 -12.22 11.38 6.78
CA ASP A 20 -12.94 11.98 5.66
C ASP A 20 -12.73 11.39 4.25
N PHE A 21 -13.60 10.43 3.92
CA PHE A 21 -13.81 9.90 2.56
C PHE A 21 -13.97 11.00 1.51
N THR A 22 -14.58 12.13 1.88
CA THR A 22 -14.77 13.28 0.99
C THR A 22 -13.44 13.98 0.70
N LYS A 23 -12.56 14.07 1.72
CA LYS A 23 -11.22 14.63 1.56
C LYS A 23 -10.37 13.76 0.65
N ILE A 24 -10.47 12.44 0.79
CA ILE A 24 -9.74 11.50 -0.07
C ILE A 24 -10.19 11.61 -1.53
N LEU A 25 -11.50 11.70 -1.78
CA LEU A 25 -12.01 11.93 -3.13
C LEU A 25 -11.55 13.27 -3.70
N LYS A 26 -11.48 14.31 -2.88
CA LYS A 26 -10.94 15.63 -3.28
C LYS A 26 -9.45 15.55 -3.60
N ASP A 27 -8.64 14.92 -2.73
CA ASP A 27 -7.20 14.77 -2.90
C ASP A 27 -6.88 13.98 -4.17
N VAL A 28 -7.62 12.90 -4.47
CA VAL A 28 -7.46 12.13 -5.72
C VAL A 28 -7.80 12.97 -6.96
N VAL A 29 -8.85 13.80 -6.87
CA VAL A 29 -9.25 14.70 -7.96
C VAL A 29 -8.24 15.84 -8.15
N GLU A 30 -7.66 16.36 -7.07
CA GLU A 30 -6.63 17.40 -7.10
C GLU A 30 -5.31 16.88 -7.68
N ILE A 31 -4.82 15.71 -7.23
CA ILE A 31 -3.62 15.08 -7.79
C ILE A 31 -3.79 14.78 -9.28
N ARG A 32 -5.00 14.43 -9.73
CA ARG A 32 -5.27 14.24 -11.17
C ARG A 32 -5.17 15.53 -11.99
N ARG A 33 -5.44 16.69 -11.38
CA ARG A 33 -5.39 17.99 -12.06
C ARG A 33 -3.97 18.53 -12.19
N GLU A 34 -3.07 18.12 -11.32
CA GLU A 34 -1.66 18.48 -11.37
C GLU A 34 -0.89 17.45 -12.21
N SER A 35 -0.08 17.89 -13.18
CA SER A 35 0.79 16.95 -13.89
C SER A 35 1.73 16.28 -12.87
N PRO A 36 1.85 14.93 -12.88
CA PRO A 36 2.55 14.16 -11.84
C PRO A 36 4.04 14.50 -11.71
N GLY A 37 4.59 15.20 -12.68
CA GLY A 37 5.91 15.78 -12.63
C GLY A 37 6.22 16.62 -13.85
N ALA A 38 7.39 17.24 -13.83
CA ALA A 38 8.00 17.90 -14.98
C ALA A 38 9.40 17.33 -15.20
N GLU A 39 9.76 17.14 -16.46
CA GLU A 39 11.12 16.72 -16.82
C GLU A 39 12.01 17.96 -16.82
N VAL A 40 12.95 18.03 -15.88
CA VAL A 40 13.91 19.14 -15.78
C VAL A 40 15.30 18.53 -15.94
N ASN A 41 15.97 18.88 -17.05
CA ASN A 41 17.32 18.39 -17.38
C ASN A 41 17.44 16.85 -17.41
N GLY A 42 16.43 16.14 -17.91
CA GLY A 42 16.42 14.67 -18.00
C GLY A 42 16.21 13.96 -16.66
N ILE A 43 15.86 14.70 -15.61
CA ILE A 43 15.44 14.15 -14.32
C ILE A 43 13.94 14.43 -14.18
N PHE A 44 13.15 13.37 -14.04
CA PHE A 44 11.73 13.50 -13.75
C PHE A 44 11.56 13.98 -12.31
N GLN A 45 11.11 15.22 -12.13
CA GLN A 45 10.75 15.75 -10.82
C GLN A 45 9.27 15.51 -10.57
N MET A 46 8.97 14.70 -9.57
CA MET A 46 7.62 14.39 -9.16
C MET A 46 7.01 15.53 -8.34
N ASN A 47 5.82 15.98 -8.70
CA ASN A 47 5.06 16.95 -7.91
C ASN A 47 4.25 16.22 -6.84
N GLY A 48 4.94 15.62 -5.86
CA GLY A 48 4.31 14.83 -4.79
C GLY A 48 5.17 13.67 -4.30
N SER A 49 4.70 12.93 -3.31
CA SER A 49 5.36 11.69 -2.87
C SER A 49 4.93 10.49 -3.72
N PHE A 50 5.76 9.44 -3.75
CA PHE A 50 5.40 8.17 -4.40
C PHE A 50 4.10 7.58 -3.83
N GLU A 51 3.87 7.76 -2.52
CA GLU A 51 2.62 7.39 -1.86
C GLU A 51 1.42 8.15 -2.45
N ASP A 52 1.53 9.45 -2.72
CA ASP A 52 0.44 10.26 -3.27
C ASP A 52 0.08 9.84 -4.68
N LEU A 53 1.08 9.49 -5.50
CA LEU A 53 0.84 8.97 -6.84
C LEU A 53 0.15 7.60 -6.79
N LEU A 54 0.56 6.70 -5.89
CA LEU A 54 -0.12 5.42 -5.70
C LEU A 54 -1.57 5.61 -5.22
N LYS A 55 -1.82 6.56 -4.30
CA LYS A 55 -3.19 6.88 -3.87
C LYS A 55 -4.04 7.34 -5.04
N ALA A 56 -3.50 8.23 -5.87
CA ALA A 56 -4.21 8.76 -7.03
C ALA A 56 -4.49 7.67 -8.07
N LYS A 57 -3.51 6.82 -8.41
CA LYS A 57 -3.68 5.76 -9.42
C LYS A 57 -4.65 4.68 -8.95
N ILE A 58 -4.49 4.16 -7.73
CA ILE A 58 -5.38 3.13 -7.17
C ILE A 58 -6.79 3.71 -6.94
N GLY A 59 -6.89 4.92 -6.40
CA GLY A 59 -8.15 5.62 -6.19
C GLY A 59 -8.90 5.88 -7.50
N SER A 60 -8.21 6.36 -8.54
CA SER A 60 -8.79 6.57 -9.87
C SER A 60 -9.29 5.26 -10.46
N PHE A 61 -8.52 4.18 -10.34
CA PHE A 61 -8.93 2.86 -10.83
C PHE A 61 -10.26 2.41 -10.19
N ILE A 62 -10.40 2.56 -8.87
CA ILE A 62 -11.62 2.20 -8.13
C ILE A 62 -12.82 3.00 -8.64
N ILE A 63 -12.64 4.31 -8.88
CA ILE A 63 -13.70 5.20 -9.39
C ILE A 63 -14.09 4.82 -10.82
N GLU A 64 -13.12 4.69 -11.71
CA GLU A 64 -13.33 4.45 -13.14
C GLU A 64 -13.98 3.09 -13.39
N ASN A 65 -13.65 2.09 -12.57
CA ASN A 65 -14.26 0.75 -12.62
C ASN A 65 -15.53 0.61 -11.76
N LYS A 66 -16.04 1.71 -11.19
CA LYS A 66 -17.27 1.75 -10.36
C LYS A 66 -17.24 0.79 -9.15
N LEU A 67 -16.06 0.51 -8.60
CA LEU A 67 -15.86 -0.36 -7.43
C LEU A 67 -16.04 0.39 -6.09
N ILE A 68 -16.95 1.37 -6.07
CA ILE A 68 -17.05 2.39 -5.02
C ILE A 68 -17.60 1.77 -3.73
N THR A 69 -16.71 1.32 -2.86
CA THR A 69 -17.02 0.87 -1.50
C THR A 69 -16.06 1.53 -0.51
N ALA A 70 -16.58 1.96 0.64
CA ALA A 70 -15.76 2.63 1.66
C ALA A 70 -14.58 1.76 2.13
N ASP A 71 -14.78 0.43 2.20
CA ASP A 71 -13.75 -0.52 2.60
C ASP A 71 -12.60 -0.56 1.60
N LEU A 72 -12.90 -0.61 0.30
CA LEU A 72 -11.88 -0.68 -0.73
C LEU A 72 -11.06 0.61 -0.82
N PHE A 73 -11.68 1.77 -0.55
CA PHE A 73 -10.96 3.04 -0.43
C PHE A 73 -10.07 3.11 0.82
N ARG A 74 -10.53 2.56 1.97
CA ARG A 74 -9.66 2.43 3.15
C ARG A 74 -8.46 1.52 2.86
N CYS A 75 -8.69 0.42 2.16
CA CYS A 75 -7.64 -0.48 1.73
C CYS A 75 -6.68 0.21 0.74
N SER A 76 -7.18 1.01 -0.22
CA SER A 76 -6.33 1.71 -1.18
C SER A 76 -5.39 2.67 -0.50
N LEU A 77 -5.89 3.52 0.40
CA LEU A 77 -5.06 4.44 1.17
C LEU A 77 -3.98 3.71 1.96
N TYR A 78 -4.38 2.64 2.65
CA TYR A 78 -3.47 1.87 3.46
C TYR A 78 -2.39 1.18 2.62
N VAL A 79 -2.75 0.58 1.50
CA VAL A 79 -1.79 -0.08 0.59
C VAL A 79 -0.86 0.94 -0.05
N SER A 80 -1.36 2.10 -0.48
CA SER A 80 -0.50 3.17 -1.01
C SER A 80 0.53 3.63 0.02
N HIS A 81 0.11 3.82 1.27
CA HIS A 81 1.00 4.16 2.37
C HIS A 81 2.01 3.04 2.65
N LEU A 82 1.56 1.80 2.76
CA LEU A 82 2.40 0.63 2.97
C LEU A 82 3.48 0.51 1.88
N LEU A 83 3.12 0.65 0.61
CA LEU A 83 4.05 0.58 -0.52
C LEU A 83 5.03 1.77 -0.51
N GLY A 84 4.56 2.97 -0.16
CA GLY A 84 5.41 4.14 0.05
C GLY A 84 6.45 3.92 1.14
N GLU A 85 6.04 3.34 2.28
CA GLU A 85 6.94 3.01 3.39
C GLU A 85 7.86 1.83 3.08
N THR A 86 7.45 0.89 2.20
CA THR A 86 8.21 -0.35 1.92
C THR A 86 9.63 -0.05 1.41
N LEU A 87 9.83 1.07 0.72
CA LEU A 87 11.16 1.51 0.27
C LEU A 87 12.11 1.90 1.43
N SER A 88 11.55 2.27 2.58
CA SER A 88 12.30 2.73 3.76
C SER A 88 12.22 1.76 4.94
N LYS A 89 11.32 0.78 4.90
CA LYS A 89 11.02 -0.15 5.98
C LYS A 89 11.89 -1.40 5.88
N ARG A 90 12.57 -1.75 6.99
CA ARG A 90 13.22 -3.05 7.15
C ARG A 90 12.25 -4.00 7.84
N PHE A 91 11.99 -5.15 7.22
CA PHE A 91 11.26 -6.24 7.87
C PHE A 91 12.20 -7.06 8.76
N ASP A 92 11.74 -7.41 9.96
CA ASP A 92 12.49 -8.22 10.93
C ASP A 92 12.75 -9.63 10.39
N SER A 93 11.73 -10.21 9.77
CA SER A 93 11.80 -11.45 9.01
C SER A 93 11.19 -11.26 7.62
N TYR A 94 11.68 -12.01 6.65
CA TYR A 94 11.07 -12.12 5.32
C TYR A 94 10.22 -13.39 5.18
N TYR A 95 9.87 -14.05 6.29
CA TYR A 95 8.98 -15.19 6.35
C TYR A 95 7.70 -14.82 7.09
N ALA A 96 6.58 -14.78 6.38
CA ALA A 96 5.30 -14.40 6.97
C ALA A 96 4.82 -15.34 8.09
N VAL A 97 5.22 -16.62 8.05
CA VAL A 97 4.92 -17.60 9.11
C VAL A 97 5.56 -17.21 10.45
N ASP A 98 6.75 -16.61 10.44
CA ASP A 98 7.41 -16.18 11.68
C ASP A 98 6.57 -15.14 12.42
N TYR A 99 5.93 -14.23 11.69
CA TYR A 99 5.03 -13.23 12.26
C TYR A 99 3.72 -13.83 12.77
N LEU A 100 3.24 -14.92 12.15
CA LEU A 100 2.09 -15.66 12.67
C LEU A 100 2.44 -16.26 14.03
N ILE A 101 3.57 -16.95 14.14
CA ILE A 101 4.04 -17.58 15.40
C ILE A 101 4.28 -16.50 16.46
N ARG A 102 5.14 -15.53 16.17
CA ARG A 102 5.50 -14.43 17.09
C ARG A 102 4.30 -13.58 17.47
N GLY A 103 3.36 -13.37 16.57
CA GLY A 103 2.18 -12.55 16.83
C GLY A 103 1.25 -13.11 17.90
N TYR A 104 1.31 -14.41 18.19
CA TYR A 104 0.63 -14.97 19.36
C TYR A 104 1.25 -14.50 20.68
N GLU A 105 2.57 -14.37 20.73
CA GLU A 105 3.38 -14.14 21.94
C GLU A 105 3.72 -12.66 22.16
N GLU A 106 4.14 -11.96 21.11
CA GLU A 106 4.68 -10.59 21.15
C GLU A 106 3.61 -9.50 20.94
N GLY A 107 2.43 -9.88 20.45
CA GLY A 107 1.26 -9.01 20.36
C GLY A 107 0.80 -8.65 18.93
N PRO A 108 -0.28 -7.87 18.81
CA PRO A 108 -1.00 -7.70 17.55
C PRO A 108 -0.21 -6.89 16.50
N ALA A 109 0.72 -6.02 16.89
CA ALA A 109 1.52 -5.26 15.93
C ALA A 109 2.36 -6.18 15.03
N VAL A 110 2.86 -7.30 15.56
CA VAL A 110 3.62 -8.30 14.80
C VAL A 110 2.72 -8.99 13.76
N LEU A 111 1.46 -9.27 14.11
CA LEU A 111 0.49 -9.82 13.15
C LEU A 111 0.25 -8.87 11.96
N GLN A 112 0.12 -7.57 12.23
CA GLN A 112 -0.02 -6.55 11.18
C GLN A 112 1.21 -6.53 10.27
N GLN A 113 2.42 -6.55 10.82
CA GLN A 113 3.65 -6.57 10.03
C GLN A 113 3.76 -7.80 9.12
N GLY A 114 3.35 -8.98 9.61
CA GLY A 114 3.28 -10.18 8.78
C GLY A 114 2.27 -10.07 7.65
N ALA A 115 1.10 -9.47 7.94
CA ALA A 115 0.05 -9.23 6.94
C ALA A 115 0.49 -8.22 5.86
N ASP A 116 1.16 -7.14 6.28
CA ASP A 116 1.80 -6.15 5.43
C ASP A 116 2.83 -6.80 4.50
N LEU A 117 3.69 -7.67 5.05
CA LEU A 117 4.70 -8.39 4.28
C LEU A 117 4.06 -9.29 3.20
N CYS A 118 2.99 -10.02 3.55
CA CYS A 118 2.23 -10.79 2.57
C CYS A 118 1.69 -9.90 1.44
N CYS A 119 1.15 -8.73 1.78
CA CYS A 119 0.62 -7.78 0.81
C CYS A 119 1.73 -7.30 -0.15
N VAL A 120 2.87 -6.89 0.39
CA VAL A 120 4.05 -6.46 -0.39
C VAL A 120 4.55 -7.58 -1.30
N PHE A 121 4.66 -8.81 -0.81
CA PHE A 121 5.11 -9.93 -1.65
C PHE A 121 4.14 -10.23 -2.78
N CYS A 122 2.84 -10.20 -2.52
CA CYS A 122 1.85 -10.42 -3.56
C CYS A 122 1.84 -9.31 -4.62
N ILE A 123 2.18 -8.08 -4.26
CA ILE A 123 2.16 -6.93 -5.18
C ILE A 123 3.48 -6.80 -5.97
N LEU A 124 4.63 -6.84 -5.29
CA LEU A 124 5.92 -6.46 -5.88
C LEU A 124 6.86 -7.64 -6.16
N PHE A 125 6.64 -8.80 -5.54
CA PHE A 125 7.62 -9.89 -5.54
C PHE A 125 6.99 -11.24 -5.90
N GLU A 126 6.21 -11.28 -6.97
CA GLU A 126 5.60 -12.52 -7.45
C GLU A 126 6.64 -13.62 -7.72
N GLU A 127 7.82 -13.23 -8.19
CA GLU A 127 8.92 -14.17 -8.46
C GLU A 127 9.41 -14.90 -7.20
N ARG A 128 9.20 -14.34 -5.99
CA ARG A 128 9.52 -15.06 -4.73
C ARG A 128 8.68 -16.32 -4.54
N ALA A 129 7.53 -16.45 -5.21
CA ALA A 129 6.75 -17.68 -5.24
C ALA A 129 7.46 -18.83 -5.98
N THR A 130 8.46 -18.53 -6.83
CA THR A 130 9.24 -19.54 -7.56
C THR A 130 10.50 -19.98 -6.82
N TRP A 131 11.04 -19.13 -5.93
CA TRP A 131 12.28 -19.40 -5.19
C TRP A 131 12.08 -20.05 -3.82
N ARG A 132 10.89 -19.97 -3.23
CA ARG A 132 10.61 -20.46 -1.87
C ARG A 132 9.30 -21.26 -1.82
N MET A 133 9.20 -22.18 -0.86
CA MET A 133 8.16 -23.22 -0.72
C MET A 133 6.69 -22.74 -0.71
N MET A 134 6.40 -21.44 -0.75
CA MET A 134 5.05 -20.89 -0.74
C MET A 134 4.68 -20.26 -2.08
N LYS A 135 3.49 -20.60 -2.58
CA LYS A 135 2.89 -20.00 -3.77
C LYS A 135 2.26 -18.65 -3.40
N GLN A 136 2.00 -17.82 -4.40
CA GLN A 136 1.29 -16.55 -4.24
C GLN A 136 -0.04 -16.71 -3.48
N GLY A 137 -0.81 -17.76 -3.80
CA GLY A 137 -2.06 -18.08 -3.11
C GLY A 137 -1.90 -18.36 -1.62
N ASP A 138 -0.74 -18.86 -1.18
CA ASP A 138 -0.46 -19.09 0.23
C ASP A 138 -0.23 -17.76 0.97
N TYR A 139 0.47 -16.81 0.34
CA TYR A 139 0.62 -15.45 0.87
C TYR A 139 -0.72 -14.70 0.93
N VAL A 140 -1.59 -14.89 -0.07
CA VAL A 140 -2.96 -14.33 -0.04
C VAL A 140 -3.75 -14.85 1.15
N ARG A 141 -3.80 -16.17 1.33
CA ARG A 141 -4.53 -16.80 2.45
C ARG A 141 -3.97 -16.37 3.80
N MET A 142 -2.64 -16.34 3.93
CA MET A 142 -2.00 -15.95 5.17
C MET A 142 -2.18 -14.46 5.49
N GLY A 143 -2.09 -13.58 4.49
CA GLY A 143 -2.36 -12.16 4.67
C GLY A 143 -3.80 -11.90 5.17
N ILE A 144 -4.80 -12.57 4.57
CA ILE A 144 -6.19 -12.53 5.03
C ILE A 144 -6.30 -12.98 6.50
N GLN A 145 -5.69 -14.11 6.84
CA GLN A 145 -5.73 -14.65 8.20
C GLN A 145 -5.05 -13.73 9.21
N LEU A 146 -3.87 -13.20 8.91
CA LEU A 146 -3.13 -12.30 9.80
C LEU A 146 -3.89 -10.99 10.05
N TYR A 147 -4.51 -10.40 9.02
CA TYR A 147 -5.37 -9.23 9.20
C TYR A 147 -6.65 -9.53 9.99
N SER A 148 -7.26 -10.70 9.78
CA SER A 148 -8.41 -11.16 10.56
C SER A 148 -8.04 -11.33 12.04
N LEU A 149 -6.89 -11.96 12.33
CA LEU A 149 -6.37 -12.11 13.69
C LEU A 149 -6.03 -10.75 14.31
N TYR A 150 -5.38 -9.86 13.57
CA TYR A 150 -5.10 -8.50 14.01
C TYR A 150 -6.39 -7.75 14.38
N TYR A 151 -7.42 -7.82 13.54
CA TYR A 151 -8.72 -7.24 13.83
C TYR A 151 -9.37 -7.87 15.06
N SER A 152 -9.33 -9.21 15.18
CA SER A 152 -9.93 -9.91 16.31
C SER A 152 -9.38 -9.40 17.66
N ARG A 153 -8.08 -9.08 17.71
CA ARG A 153 -7.34 -8.61 18.90
C ARG A 153 -7.44 -7.11 19.13
N THR A 154 -7.50 -6.29 18.08
CA THR A 154 -7.39 -4.82 18.20
C THR A 154 -8.70 -4.07 17.92
N LYS A 155 -9.65 -4.72 17.24
CA LYS A 155 -10.86 -4.12 16.67
C LYS A 155 -10.60 -2.95 15.72
N ARG A 156 -9.36 -2.79 15.22
CA ARG A 156 -9.02 -1.73 14.27
C ARG A 156 -9.61 -2.01 12.89
N VAL A 157 -10.40 -1.07 12.37
CA VAL A 157 -11.18 -1.21 11.13
C VAL A 157 -10.33 -1.67 9.95
N ILE A 158 -9.09 -1.20 9.82
CA ILE A 158 -8.24 -1.58 8.71
C ILE A 158 -7.98 -3.10 8.62
N GLY A 159 -7.84 -3.78 9.76
CA GLY A 159 -7.69 -5.24 9.78
C GLY A 159 -8.91 -5.95 9.21
N TRP A 160 -10.10 -5.43 9.50
CA TRP A 160 -11.34 -5.97 8.95
C TRP A 160 -11.45 -5.69 7.44
N CYS A 161 -11.24 -4.44 7.00
CA CYS A 161 -11.29 -4.07 5.59
C CYS A 161 -10.29 -4.89 4.76
N MET A 162 -9.03 -4.97 5.20
CA MET A 162 -7.98 -5.71 4.52
C MET A 162 -8.25 -7.21 4.50
N SER A 163 -8.75 -7.82 5.59
CA SER A 163 -9.07 -9.26 5.59
C SER A 163 -10.14 -9.65 4.56
N ARG A 164 -11.09 -8.75 4.28
CA ARG A 164 -12.20 -9.02 3.34
C ARG A 164 -11.86 -8.69 1.89
N ASN A 165 -11.01 -7.67 1.68
CA ASN A 165 -10.70 -7.13 0.36
C ASN A 165 -9.27 -7.42 -0.09
N PHE A 166 -8.53 -8.28 0.62
CA PHE A 166 -7.10 -8.52 0.42
C PHE A 166 -6.76 -8.84 -1.04
N GLU A 167 -7.44 -9.83 -1.62
CA GLU A 167 -7.20 -10.28 -2.98
C GLU A 167 -7.55 -9.20 -4.01
N SER A 168 -8.69 -8.53 -3.82
CA SER A 168 -9.14 -7.45 -4.70
C SER A 168 -8.17 -6.28 -4.69
N ILE A 169 -7.74 -5.81 -3.51
CA ILE A 169 -6.85 -4.65 -3.43
C ILE A 169 -5.45 -4.97 -3.96
N ILE A 170 -4.96 -6.19 -3.77
CA ILE A 170 -3.71 -6.64 -4.40
C ILE A 170 -3.83 -6.62 -5.91
N SER A 171 -4.88 -7.21 -6.46
CA SER A 171 -5.08 -7.25 -7.92
C SER A 171 -5.17 -5.84 -8.51
N ILE A 172 -5.85 -4.92 -7.84
CA ILE A 172 -5.94 -3.52 -8.26
C ILE A 172 -4.56 -2.85 -8.19
N ALA A 173 -3.88 -2.95 -7.04
CA ALA A 173 -2.59 -2.30 -6.83
C ALA A 173 -1.54 -2.78 -7.84
N LYS A 174 -1.47 -4.09 -8.09
CA LYS A 174 -0.59 -4.68 -9.12
C LYS A 174 -0.85 -4.08 -10.49
N LYS A 175 -2.12 -4.10 -10.92
CA LYS A 175 -2.50 -3.54 -12.22
C LYS A 175 -2.11 -2.06 -12.33
N CYS A 176 -2.37 -1.27 -11.29
CA CYS A 176 -1.98 0.14 -11.27
C CYS A 176 -0.47 0.35 -11.41
N ILE A 177 0.36 -0.51 -10.80
CA ILE A 177 1.82 -0.46 -10.93
C ILE A 177 2.26 -0.87 -12.34
N GLU A 178 1.70 -1.94 -12.89
CA GLU A 178 1.99 -2.38 -14.27
C GLU A 178 1.62 -1.30 -15.30
N ASP A 179 0.50 -0.59 -15.10
CA ASP A 179 0.07 0.51 -15.97
C ASP A 179 1.04 1.70 -15.87
N MET A 180 1.59 1.97 -14.68
CA MET A 180 2.61 3.02 -14.49
C MET A 180 3.93 2.69 -15.19
N GLU A 181 4.35 1.42 -15.21
CA GLU A 181 5.56 0.99 -15.92
C GLU A 181 5.43 1.13 -17.45
N LYS A 182 4.21 0.99 -17.98
CA LYS A 182 3.91 1.09 -19.41
C LYS A 182 3.77 2.53 -19.92
N GLY A 183 3.71 3.52 -19.02
CA GLY A 183 3.60 4.93 -19.38
C GLY A 183 2.20 5.36 -19.84
N GLU A 184 1.15 4.67 -19.40
CA GLU A 184 -0.27 4.98 -19.69
C GLU A 184 -0.99 5.71 -18.54
#